data_AF-A0A3M1XKM6-F1
#
_entry.id   AF-A0A3M1XKM6-F1
#
_cell.length_a   1.000
_cell.length_b   1.000
_cell.length_c   1.000
_cell.angle_alpha   90.00
_cell.angle_beta   90.00
_cell.angle_gamma   90.00
#
_symmetry.space_group_name_H-M   'P 1'
#
loop_
_entity.id
_entity.type
_entity.pdbx_description
1 polymer ?
#
loop_
_entity_poly.entity_id
_entity_poly.type
_entity_poly.pdbx_seq_one_letter_code
_entity_poly.pdbx_strand_id
1 'polypeptide(L)'
;MRDHELSSEWLNADPPEDLNVLGELDGSGYIGFITADGNHMGKMLQLFEKKENYSNFSTKLTHLMQEIVFDVLARSTWPVEKAGKKILPFEIVLIGGDDLMMFTSASLAIRLAVKIVERFEQESQAILQETGLLEDDFYDRLETGWGEESLPITREELFLKHKKLTMAAGVVLCHSNFPVPALVEIGEALQKSAKKKCADKDVNYSEGAIDFQVITGSAVDLETARAAVPHNRPYRLSEFKKLIGFIEKFHQKDVHFPKTQMQMIYDACHFPNISRATLVTLHALGRLKRPARKLLKEFFTSFSPPDYEYLRWPWTYIANGNGDQNRAAFVDLVDLYDFVSNLKE
;
A
#
# COMPACT_ATOMS: atom_id res chain seq x y z
N MET A 1 25.97 2.25 8.05
CA MET A 1 25.22 3.51 7.89
C MET A 1 26.06 4.41 7.02
N ARG A 2 25.59 4.81 5.84
CA ARG A 2 26.23 5.92 5.12
C ARG A 2 25.67 7.18 5.76
N ASP A 3 26.46 7.85 6.58
CA ASP A 3 26.26 9.27 6.88
C ASP A 3 26.36 9.99 5.54
N HIS A 4 25.23 10.10 4.86
CA HIS A 4 25.15 10.83 3.60
C HIS A 4 24.85 12.27 3.97
N GLU A 5 25.89 13.11 3.96
CA GLU A 5 25.68 14.49 3.55
C GLU A 5 24.83 14.45 2.28
N LEU A 6 23.64 15.04 2.30
CA LEU A 6 22.79 15.15 1.12
C LEU A 6 23.67 15.72 0.01
N SER A 7 23.89 14.94 -1.05
CA SER A 7 24.82 15.30 -2.10
C SER A 7 24.40 16.65 -2.71
N SER A 8 25.35 17.37 -3.30
CA SER A 8 25.04 18.59 -4.07
C SER A 8 23.99 18.35 -5.16
N GLU A 9 23.75 17.10 -5.55
CA GLU A 9 22.71 16.75 -6.50
C GLU A 9 21.29 16.96 -5.96
N TRP A 10 21.05 16.68 -4.68
CA TRP A 10 19.74 16.94 -4.05
C TRP A 10 19.46 18.44 -3.93
N LEU A 11 20.50 19.23 -3.62
CA LEU A 11 20.39 20.69 -3.51
C LEU A 11 20.14 21.39 -4.85
N ASN A 12 20.63 20.79 -5.95
CA ASN A 12 20.48 21.33 -7.31
C ASN A 12 19.33 20.67 -8.08
N ALA A 13 18.55 19.79 -7.44
CA ALA A 13 17.40 19.16 -8.07
C ALA A 13 16.18 20.07 -7.99
N ASP A 14 15.49 20.22 -9.12
CA ASP A 14 14.23 20.94 -9.20
C ASP A 14 13.06 20.00 -8.85
N PRO A 15 11.99 20.50 -8.21
CA PRO A 15 10.72 19.79 -8.18
C PRO A 15 10.18 19.62 -9.61
N PRO A 16 9.33 18.61 -9.87
CA PRO A 16 8.69 18.47 -11.17
C PRO A 16 7.80 19.69 -11.46
N GLU A 17 7.88 20.24 -12.68
CA GLU A 17 7.06 21.38 -13.09
C GLU A 17 5.56 21.02 -13.16
N ASP A 18 5.26 19.80 -13.59
CA ASP A 18 3.91 19.24 -13.65
C ASP A 18 3.91 17.71 -13.50
N LEU A 19 2.73 17.10 -13.53
CA LEU A 19 2.57 15.65 -13.46
C LEU A 19 3.09 14.91 -14.72
N ASN A 20 3.16 15.57 -15.88
CA ASN A 20 3.71 14.97 -17.10
C ASN A 20 5.20 14.72 -16.95
N VAL A 21 5.92 15.67 -16.32
CA VAL A 21 7.33 15.51 -16.00
C VAL A 21 7.54 14.22 -15.21
N LEU A 22 6.75 13.98 -14.15
CA LEU A 22 6.85 12.77 -13.31
C LEU A 22 6.63 11.48 -14.09
N GLY A 23 5.62 11.44 -14.96
CA GLY A 23 5.30 10.24 -15.75
C GLY A 23 6.32 9.93 -16.84
N GLU A 24 7.07 10.94 -17.27
CA GLU A 24 8.15 10.78 -18.23
C GLU A 24 9.49 10.35 -17.57
N LEU A 25 9.68 10.51 -16.25
CA LEU A 25 10.97 10.19 -15.59
C LEU A 25 11.30 8.69 -15.60
N ASP A 26 10.29 7.83 -15.46
CA ASP A 26 10.46 6.37 -15.55
C ASP A 26 10.13 5.82 -16.96
N GLY A 27 9.75 6.70 -17.89
CA GLY A 27 9.41 6.37 -19.28
C GLY A 27 8.09 5.62 -19.46
N SER A 28 7.32 5.38 -18.40
CA SER A 28 6.05 4.66 -18.47
C SER A 28 4.89 5.54 -18.99
N GLY A 29 5.00 6.86 -18.82
CA GLY A 29 3.88 7.79 -19.01
C GLY A 29 2.84 7.72 -17.89
N TYR A 30 3.13 6.98 -16.81
CA TYR A 30 2.29 6.84 -15.62
C TYR A 30 2.90 7.56 -14.42
N ILE A 31 2.03 8.11 -13.58
CA ILE A 31 2.37 8.63 -12.26
C ILE A 31 1.77 7.73 -11.18
N GLY A 32 2.32 7.83 -9.98
CA GLY A 32 1.74 7.26 -8.78
C GLY A 32 1.29 8.33 -7.80
N PHE A 33 0.05 8.22 -7.34
CA PHE A 33 -0.46 9.02 -6.24
C PHE A 33 -0.59 8.14 -5.00
N ILE A 34 -0.08 8.63 -3.88
CA ILE A 34 -0.13 7.97 -2.58
C ILE A 34 -0.91 8.88 -1.64
N THR A 35 -1.94 8.33 -1.01
CA THR A 35 -2.58 8.93 0.16
C THR A 35 -2.51 7.97 1.34
N ALA A 36 -2.24 8.46 2.54
CA ALA A 36 -2.19 7.64 3.75
C ALA A 36 -2.71 8.41 4.97
N ASP A 37 -3.34 7.69 5.90
CA ASP A 37 -3.98 8.22 7.12
C ASP A 37 -3.79 7.22 8.27
N GLY A 38 -3.60 7.73 9.49
CA GLY A 38 -3.40 6.97 10.70
C GLY A 38 -4.70 6.42 11.28
N ASN A 39 -4.65 5.17 11.74
CA ASN A 39 -5.81 4.53 12.36
C ASN A 39 -5.96 4.96 13.82
N HIS A 40 -7.20 5.25 14.23
CA HIS A 40 -7.57 5.64 15.59
C HIS A 40 -7.05 7.00 16.09
N MET A 41 -6.57 7.89 15.20
CA MET A 41 -6.07 9.20 15.66
C MET A 41 -7.13 10.02 16.39
N GLY A 42 -8.39 10.03 15.93
CA GLY A 42 -9.46 10.75 16.65
C GLY A 42 -9.64 10.31 18.11
N LYS A 43 -9.57 9.00 18.39
CA LYS A 43 -9.64 8.47 19.76
C LYS A 43 -8.42 8.85 20.58
N MET A 44 -7.23 8.81 19.97
CA MET A 44 -5.99 9.21 20.61
C MET A 44 -6.01 10.69 21.01
N LEU A 45 -6.54 11.55 20.15
CA LEU A 45 -6.63 12.99 20.41
C LEU A 45 -7.61 13.32 21.55
N GLN A 46 -8.66 12.51 21.75
CA GLN A 46 -9.57 12.65 22.90
C GLN A 46 -8.87 12.40 24.25
N LEU A 47 -7.72 11.71 24.29
CA LEU A 47 -6.98 11.47 25.54
C LEU A 47 -6.29 12.72 26.08
N PHE A 48 -6.05 13.70 25.22
CA PHE A 48 -5.21 14.84 25.53
C PHE A 48 -6.03 16.13 25.68
N GLU A 49 -7.18 16.09 26.37
CA GLU A 49 -8.12 17.22 26.54
C GLU A 49 -7.52 18.51 27.13
N LYS A 50 -6.31 18.45 27.72
CA LYS A 50 -5.51 19.66 27.95
C LYS A 50 -4.88 20.08 26.62
N LYS A 51 -5.29 21.24 26.09
CA LYS A 51 -4.82 21.88 24.84
C LYS A 51 -3.30 21.79 24.59
N GLU A 52 -2.50 21.86 25.66
CA GLU A 52 -1.03 21.76 25.62
C GLU A 52 -0.52 20.33 25.29
N ASN A 53 -1.17 19.29 25.83
CA ASN A 53 -0.83 17.90 25.55
C ASN A 53 -1.24 17.50 24.12
N TYR A 54 -2.38 18.00 23.64
CA TYR A 54 -2.84 17.82 22.26
C TYR A 54 -1.82 18.36 21.27
N SER A 55 -1.38 19.62 21.46
CA SER A 55 -0.43 20.26 20.55
C SER A 55 0.89 19.50 20.50
N ASN A 56 1.37 19.02 21.66
CA ASN A 56 2.61 18.25 21.74
C ASN A 56 2.50 16.93 20.98
N PHE A 57 1.43 16.16 21.19
CA PHE A 57 1.22 14.89 20.50
C PHE A 57 1.12 15.07 18.97
N SER A 58 0.28 16.01 18.52
CA SER A 58 0.10 16.29 17.10
C SER A 58 1.40 16.76 16.44
N THR A 59 2.19 17.58 17.14
CA THR A 59 3.51 18.04 16.67
C THR A 59 4.49 16.86 16.56
N LYS A 60 4.56 16.00 17.57
CA LYS A 60 5.39 14.78 17.52
C LYS A 60 5.01 13.85 16.38
N LEU A 61 3.71 13.64 16.15
CA LEU A 61 3.22 12.79 15.07
C LEU A 61 3.56 13.39 13.70
N THR A 62 3.39 14.70 13.54
CA THR A 62 3.78 15.43 12.32
C THR A 62 5.28 15.28 12.05
N HIS A 63 6.13 15.47 13.08
CA HIS A 63 7.57 15.29 12.93
C HIS A 63 7.93 13.85 12.58
N LEU A 64 7.34 12.85 13.24
CA LEU A 64 7.56 11.45 12.90
C LEU A 64 7.20 11.18 11.43
N MET A 65 6.04 11.67 10.97
CA MET A 65 5.62 11.49 9.58
C MET A 65 6.62 12.13 8.62
N GLN A 66 7.04 13.37 8.88
CA GLN A 66 8.03 14.07 8.07
C GLN A 66 9.36 13.32 8.02
N GLU A 67 9.87 12.88 9.17
CA GLU A 67 11.11 12.10 9.26
C GLU A 67 11.01 10.77 8.50
N ILE A 68 9.89 10.05 8.63
CA ILE A 68 9.64 8.82 7.88
C ILE A 68 9.66 9.11 6.38
N VAL A 69 8.84 10.06 5.92
CA VAL A 69 8.70 10.35 4.49
C VAL A 69 10.03 10.82 3.90
N PHE A 70 10.71 11.77 4.54
CA PHE A 70 11.98 12.31 4.04
C PHE A 70 13.08 11.24 3.99
N ASP A 71 13.22 10.41 5.02
CA ASP A 71 14.24 9.35 5.02
C ASP A 71 13.87 8.22 4.04
N VAL A 72 12.59 7.88 3.89
CA VAL A 72 12.16 6.92 2.86
C VAL A 72 12.47 7.44 1.46
N LEU A 73 12.21 8.72 1.18
CA LEU A 73 12.52 9.37 -0.10
C LEU A 73 14.02 9.40 -0.36
N ALA A 74 14.81 9.86 0.61
CA ALA A 74 16.28 9.94 0.50
C ALA A 74 16.94 8.57 0.29
N ARG A 75 16.37 7.49 0.84
CA ARG A 75 16.91 6.12 0.71
C ARG A 75 16.37 5.33 -0.48
N SER A 76 15.23 5.73 -1.04
CA SER A 76 14.50 4.94 -2.04
C SER A 76 14.43 5.59 -3.41
N THR A 77 14.84 6.85 -3.51
CA THR A 77 14.76 7.65 -4.73
C THR A 77 16.07 8.40 -4.94
N TRP A 78 16.24 8.95 -6.14
CA TRP A 78 17.35 9.83 -6.48
C TRP A 78 16.87 10.84 -7.54
N PRO A 79 17.40 12.08 -7.56
CA PRO A 79 17.13 13.00 -8.66
C PRO A 79 17.45 12.37 -10.02
N VAL A 80 16.50 12.42 -10.94
CA VAL A 80 16.63 11.84 -12.27
C VAL A 80 17.06 12.93 -13.26
N GLU A 81 18.10 12.68 -14.05
CA GLU A 81 18.55 13.61 -15.07
C GLU A 81 17.63 13.57 -16.29
N LYS A 82 17.12 14.74 -16.69
CA LYS A 82 16.24 14.89 -17.83
C LYS A 82 16.42 16.26 -18.47
N ALA A 83 16.66 16.28 -19.78
CA ALA A 83 16.91 17.49 -20.56
C ALA A 83 17.98 18.42 -19.92
N GLY A 84 19.02 17.84 -19.32
CA GLY A 84 20.12 18.58 -18.67
C GLY A 84 19.79 19.16 -17.29
N LYS A 85 18.62 18.85 -16.72
CA LYS A 85 18.24 19.20 -15.35
C LYS A 85 18.10 17.95 -14.48
N LYS A 86 18.34 18.09 -13.18
CA LYS A 86 18.03 17.04 -12.19
C LYS A 86 16.64 17.31 -11.62
N ILE A 87 15.77 16.32 -11.66
CA ILE A 87 14.38 16.46 -11.24
C ILE A 87 14.08 15.46 -10.15
N LEU A 88 13.41 15.91 -9.08
CA LEU A 88 12.92 15.03 -8.03
C LEU A 88 11.79 14.14 -8.57
N PRO A 89 11.85 12.80 -8.38
CA PRO A 89 10.83 11.89 -8.91
C PRO A 89 9.58 11.80 -8.01
N PHE A 90 9.27 12.88 -7.30
CA PHE A 90 8.13 13.01 -6.40
C PHE A 90 7.76 14.47 -6.19
N GLU A 91 6.53 14.70 -5.73
CA GLU A 91 6.02 15.98 -5.24
C GLU A 91 5.16 15.73 -4.00
N ILE A 92 5.47 16.41 -2.90
CA ILE A 92 4.74 16.27 -1.64
C ILE A 92 3.66 17.34 -1.59
N VAL A 93 2.39 16.93 -1.61
CA VAL A 93 1.25 17.84 -1.58
C VAL A 93 0.86 18.18 -0.14
N LEU A 94 0.82 17.17 0.72
CA LEU A 94 0.43 17.30 2.12
C LEU A 94 1.21 16.31 2.99
N ILE A 95 1.80 16.82 4.08
CA ILE A 95 2.23 16.04 5.24
C ILE A 95 1.78 16.81 6.48
N GLY A 96 0.76 16.31 7.17
CA GLY A 96 0.22 16.98 8.35
C GLY A 96 -0.40 16.00 9.32
N GLY A 97 0.02 16.02 10.59
CA GLY A 97 -0.40 15.03 11.57
C GLY A 97 -0.03 13.62 11.08
N ASP A 98 -1.04 12.81 10.82
CA ASP A 98 -0.95 11.46 10.25
C ASP A 98 -1.36 11.36 8.78
N ASP A 99 -1.78 12.47 8.16
CA ASP A 99 -2.18 12.53 6.76
C ASP A 99 -0.99 12.75 5.83
N LEU A 100 -0.97 11.99 4.74
CA LEU A 100 -0.03 12.11 3.62
C LEU A 100 -0.79 12.18 2.31
N MET A 101 -0.39 13.11 1.44
CA MET A 101 -0.70 13.08 0.01
C MET A 101 0.55 13.43 -0.79
N MET A 102 0.93 12.56 -1.73
CA MET A 102 2.10 12.81 -2.57
C MET A 102 1.97 12.17 -3.95
N PHE A 103 2.59 12.81 -4.94
CA PHE A 103 2.79 12.28 -6.29
C PHE A 103 4.21 11.75 -6.45
N THR A 104 4.38 10.75 -7.31
CA THR A 104 5.64 10.06 -7.59
C THR A 104 5.68 9.59 -9.04
N SER A 105 6.86 9.27 -9.58
CA SER A 105 6.93 8.39 -10.76
C SER A 105 6.31 7.03 -10.42
N ALA A 106 5.57 6.44 -11.35
CA ALA A 106 4.79 5.23 -11.10
C ALA A 106 5.63 4.06 -10.56
N SER A 107 6.86 3.91 -11.04
CA SER A 107 7.78 2.85 -10.59
C SER A 107 8.16 2.93 -9.10
N LEU A 108 7.96 4.07 -8.45
CA LEU A 108 8.31 4.30 -7.06
C LEU A 108 7.12 4.10 -6.10
N ALA A 109 5.90 4.33 -6.59
CA ALA A 109 4.73 4.53 -5.75
C ALA A 109 4.48 3.38 -4.77
N ILE A 110 4.47 2.15 -5.28
CA ILE A 110 4.19 0.94 -4.48
C ILE A 110 5.26 0.73 -3.40
N ARG A 111 6.54 0.91 -3.75
CA ARG A 111 7.65 0.72 -2.82
C ARG A 111 7.66 1.79 -1.73
N LEU A 112 7.37 3.04 -2.09
CA LEU A 112 7.29 4.15 -1.15
C LEU A 112 6.13 3.95 -0.18
N ALA A 113 4.93 3.62 -0.67
CA ALA A 113 3.76 3.36 0.16
C ALA A 113 4.03 2.25 1.19
N VAL A 114 4.60 1.13 0.77
CA VAL A 114 4.97 0.03 1.67
C VAL A 114 5.94 0.47 2.76
N LYS A 115 7.01 1.18 2.38
CA LYS A 115 8.03 1.63 3.33
C LYS A 115 7.49 2.65 4.33
N ILE A 116 6.62 3.56 3.88
CA ILE A 116 6.00 4.58 4.74
C ILE A 116 5.09 3.90 5.77
N VAL A 117 4.18 3.04 5.33
CA VAL A 117 3.26 2.31 6.22
C VAL A 117 4.05 1.43 7.21
N GLU A 118 5.07 0.71 6.72
CA GLU A 118 5.92 -0.14 7.56
C GLU A 118 6.69 0.64 8.62
N ARG A 119 7.35 1.76 8.24
CA ARG A 119 8.13 2.55 9.19
C ARG A 119 7.24 3.27 10.20
N PHE A 120 6.07 3.74 9.79
CA PHE A 120 5.10 4.33 10.71
C PHE A 120 4.68 3.35 11.81
N GLU A 121 4.40 2.10 11.46
CA GLU A 121 4.08 1.06 12.46
C GLU A 121 5.24 0.78 13.43
N GLN A 122 6.48 0.77 12.91
CA GLN A 122 7.67 0.46 13.71
C GLN A 122 8.03 1.61 14.67
N GLU A 123 7.89 2.86 14.22
CA GLU A 123 8.39 4.02 14.94
C GLU A 123 7.32 4.70 15.80
N SER A 124 6.03 4.52 15.48
CA SER A 124 4.92 5.07 16.30
C SER A 124 4.87 4.52 17.72
N GLN A 125 5.46 3.34 17.98
CA GLN A 125 5.58 2.79 19.32
C GLN A 125 6.34 3.72 20.27
N ALA A 126 7.39 4.41 19.78
CA ALA A 126 8.16 5.35 20.59
C ALA A 126 7.28 6.52 21.07
N ILE A 127 6.39 7.03 20.20
CA ILE A 127 5.44 8.08 20.58
C ILE A 127 4.50 7.60 21.70
N LEU A 128 4.00 6.35 21.60
CA LEU A 128 3.14 5.78 22.65
C LEU A 128 3.86 5.63 24.00
N GLN A 129 5.16 5.32 23.98
CA GLN A 129 5.97 5.24 25.20
C GLN A 129 6.22 6.63 25.78
N GLU A 130 6.68 7.58 24.98
CA GLU A 130 7.01 8.94 25.44
C GLU A 130 5.80 9.73 25.94
N THR A 131 4.59 9.38 25.49
CA THR A 131 3.34 9.99 25.96
C THR A 131 2.83 9.36 27.25
N GLY A 132 3.51 8.34 27.78
CA GLY A 132 3.11 7.60 28.95
C GLY A 132 1.86 6.73 28.73
N LEU A 133 1.42 6.53 27.49
CA LEU A 133 0.22 5.75 27.17
C LEU A 133 0.42 4.24 27.41
N LEU A 134 1.67 3.78 27.41
CA LEU A 134 2.03 2.38 27.65
C LEU A 134 2.48 2.09 29.09
N GLU A 135 2.37 3.07 30.00
CA GLU A 135 2.71 2.90 31.41
C GLU A 135 1.59 2.18 32.16
N ASP A 136 1.95 1.34 33.14
CA ASP A 136 1.00 0.48 33.86
C ASP A 136 -0.07 1.29 34.63
N ASP A 137 0.28 2.49 35.10
CA ASP A 137 -0.59 3.41 35.83
C ASP A 137 -1.36 4.39 34.92
N PHE A 138 -1.23 4.28 33.58
CA PHE A 138 -1.87 5.21 32.65
C PHE A 138 -3.38 5.33 32.88
N TYR A 139 -4.08 4.20 33.06
CA TYR A 139 -5.52 4.20 33.31
C TYR A 139 -5.88 4.82 34.65
N ASP A 140 -5.08 4.58 35.69
CA ASP A 140 -5.33 5.14 37.01
C ASP A 140 -5.19 6.68 36.97
N ARG A 141 -4.23 7.19 36.18
CA ARG A 141 -4.11 8.63 35.90
C ARG A 141 -5.26 9.19 35.09
N LEU A 142 -5.76 8.42 34.11
CA LEU A 142 -6.91 8.81 33.28
C LEU A 142 -8.19 8.88 34.13
N GLU A 143 -8.48 7.87 34.95
CA GLU A 143 -9.62 7.83 35.87
C GLU A 143 -9.59 8.99 36.88
N THR A 144 -8.42 9.28 37.45
CA THR A 144 -8.24 10.39 38.40
C THR A 144 -8.48 11.76 37.74
N GLY A 145 -8.14 11.90 36.45
CA GLY A 145 -8.25 13.17 35.72
C GLY A 145 -9.65 13.49 35.18
N TRP A 146 -10.45 12.46 34.89
CA TRP A 146 -11.74 12.60 34.18
C TRP A 146 -12.98 12.40 35.06
N GLY A 147 -12.82 11.81 36.26
CA GLY A 147 -13.94 11.43 37.10
C GLY A 147 -14.69 10.19 36.56
N GLU A 148 -15.55 9.57 37.37
CA GLU A 148 -16.21 8.29 37.05
C GLU A 148 -17.15 8.34 35.82
N GLU A 149 -17.54 9.54 35.35
CA GLU A 149 -18.46 9.67 34.22
C GLU A 149 -17.73 9.71 32.86
N SER A 150 -17.56 8.51 32.30
CA SER A 150 -17.18 8.18 30.93
C SER A 150 -15.76 8.59 30.50
N LEU A 151 -14.81 7.66 30.69
CA LEU A 151 -13.51 7.72 30.02
C LEU A 151 -13.70 7.77 28.49
N PRO A 152 -12.90 8.56 27.76
CA PRO A 152 -12.97 8.65 26.29
C PRO A 152 -12.55 7.35 25.60
N ILE A 153 -11.86 6.44 26.31
CA ILE A 153 -11.39 5.15 25.82
C ILE A 153 -11.53 4.05 26.87
N THR A 154 -11.45 2.80 26.42
CA THR A 154 -11.49 1.61 27.29
C THR A 154 -10.12 0.95 27.40
N ARG A 155 -9.90 0.09 28.40
CA ARG A 155 -8.71 -0.79 28.53
C ARG A 155 -8.49 -1.74 27.35
N GLU A 156 -9.49 -1.88 26.48
CA GLU A 156 -9.48 -2.80 25.34
C GLU A 156 -9.09 -2.12 24.02
N GLU A 157 -8.70 -0.84 24.04
CA GLU A 157 -8.27 -0.15 22.82
C GLU A 157 -7.09 -0.86 22.13
N LEU A 158 -7.23 -1.06 20.83
CA LEU A 158 -6.36 -1.95 20.06
C LEU A 158 -4.93 -1.42 19.92
N PHE A 159 -4.76 -0.09 19.86
CA PHE A 159 -3.42 0.52 19.80
C PHE A 159 -2.63 0.31 21.11
N LEU A 160 -3.31 0.18 22.26
CA LEU A 160 -2.68 -0.17 23.53
C LEU A 160 -2.35 -1.65 23.61
N LYS A 161 -3.28 -2.50 23.15
CA LYS A 161 -3.07 -3.95 23.07
C LYS A 161 -1.87 -4.31 22.18
N HIS A 162 -1.77 -3.68 21.01
CA HIS A 162 -0.70 -3.93 20.04
C HIS A 162 0.55 -3.09 20.28
N LYS A 163 0.49 -2.10 21.18
CA LYS A 163 1.58 -1.17 21.52
C LYS A 163 2.15 -0.44 20.29
N LYS A 164 1.33 -0.18 19.29
CA LYS A 164 1.71 0.56 18.07
C LYS A 164 0.50 1.21 17.41
N LEU A 165 0.75 2.20 16.56
CA LEU A 165 -0.23 2.76 15.65
C LEU A 165 -0.11 2.06 14.29
N THR A 166 -1.20 2.05 13.53
CA THR A 166 -1.22 1.51 12.16
C THR A 166 -1.70 2.56 11.19
N MET A 167 -1.42 2.35 9.91
CA MET A 167 -1.74 3.28 8.84
C MET A 167 -2.48 2.56 7.71
N ALA A 168 -3.40 3.26 7.07
CA ALA A 168 -4.07 2.81 5.86
C ALA A 168 -3.62 3.68 4.69
N ALA A 169 -3.24 3.07 3.57
CA ALA A 169 -2.82 3.81 2.37
C ALA A 169 -3.61 3.39 1.12
N GLY A 170 -3.91 4.39 0.28
CA GLY A 170 -4.43 4.23 -1.07
C GLY A 170 -3.38 4.61 -2.10
N VAL A 171 -3.15 3.76 -3.11
CA VAL A 171 -2.20 4.02 -4.20
C VAL A 171 -2.90 3.98 -5.55
N VAL A 172 -2.87 5.09 -6.30
CA VAL A 172 -3.38 5.16 -7.67
C VAL A 172 -2.22 5.21 -8.65
N LEU A 173 -2.23 4.34 -9.65
CA LEU A 173 -1.30 4.37 -10.78
C LEU A 173 -2.09 4.74 -12.04
N CYS A 174 -1.80 5.86 -12.67
CA CYS A 174 -2.54 6.33 -13.84
C CYS A 174 -1.65 7.12 -14.80
N HIS A 175 -2.12 7.35 -16.03
CA HIS A 175 -1.43 8.26 -16.95
C HIS A 175 -1.31 9.67 -16.36
N SER A 176 -0.23 10.38 -16.70
CA SER A 176 0.05 11.73 -16.18
C SER A 176 -1.00 12.79 -16.51
N ASN A 177 -1.81 12.55 -17.54
CA ASN A 177 -2.89 13.43 -17.99
C ASN A 177 -4.25 13.10 -17.34
N PHE A 178 -4.31 12.13 -16.43
CA PHE A 178 -5.53 11.74 -15.77
C PHE A 178 -6.06 12.87 -14.86
N PRO A 179 -7.37 13.18 -14.85
CA PRO A 179 -7.90 14.32 -14.10
C PRO A 179 -7.60 14.22 -12.60
N VAL A 180 -6.91 15.23 -12.05
CA VAL A 180 -6.51 15.29 -10.64
C VAL A 180 -7.70 15.13 -9.67
N PRO A 181 -8.88 15.76 -9.87
CA PRO A 181 -10.01 15.57 -8.96
C PRO A 181 -10.45 14.10 -8.87
N ALA A 182 -10.59 13.41 -10.01
CA ALA A 182 -10.96 12.00 -10.05
C ALA A 182 -9.88 11.11 -9.41
N LEU A 183 -8.61 11.45 -9.62
CA LEU A 183 -7.47 10.76 -9.01
C LEU A 183 -7.52 10.82 -7.48
N VAL A 184 -7.75 12.01 -6.93
CA VAL A 184 -7.83 12.22 -5.47
C VAL A 184 -9.02 11.45 -4.90
N GLU A 185 -10.20 11.53 -5.54
CA GLU A 185 -11.39 10.79 -5.11
C GLU A 185 -11.15 9.26 -5.10
N ILE A 186 -10.49 8.73 -6.13
CA ILE A 186 -10.11 7.31 -6.20
C ILE A 186 -9.12 6.98 -5.08
N GLY A 187 -8.10 7.81 -4.87
CA GLY A 187 -7.10 7.63 -3.81
C GLY A 187 -7.71 7.56 -2.42
N GLU A 188 -8.59 8.49 -2.08
CA GLU A 188 -9.31 8.53 -0.80
C GLU A 188 -10.24 7.31 -0.64
N ALA A 189 -10.91 6.89 -1.72
CA ALA A 189 -11.74 5.68 -1.71
C ALA A 189 -10.91 4.42 -1.44
N LEU A 190 -9.71 4.33 -2.02
CA LEU A 190 -8.74 3.24 -1.77
C LEU A 190 -8.22 3.27 -0.32
N GLN A 191 -7.84 4.44 0.19
CA GLN A 191 -7.41 4.61 1.58
C GLN A 191 -8.50 4.19 2.57
N LYS A 192 -9.76 4.58 2.31
CA LYS A 192 -10.92 4.15 3.09
C LYS A 192 -11.15 2.64 3.01
N SER A 193 -10.93 2.03 1.85
CA SER A 193 -10.97 0.59 1.67
C SER A 193 -9.87 -0.13 2.48
N ALA A 194 -8.64 0.38 2.45
CA ALA A 194 -7.54 -0.11 3.30
C ALA A 194 -7.87 0.05 4.80
N LYS A 195 -8.48 1.15 5.22
CA LYS A 195 -8.91 1.37 6.61
C LYS A 195 -9.91 0.33 7.08
N LYS A 196 -10.85 -0.07 6.21
CA LYS A 196 -11.75 -1.20 6.48
C LYS A 196 -10.97 -2.51 6.66
N LYS A 197 -9.94 -2.75 5.85
CA LYS A 197 -9.08 -3.94 5.97
C LYS A 197 -8.35 -4.01 7.32
N CYS A 198 -7.86 -2.88 7.81
CA CYS A 198 -7.27 -2.82 9.16
C CYS A 198 -8.28 -3.20 10.25
N ALA A 199 -9.56 -2.86 10.05
CA ALA A 199 -10.64 -3.15 10.99
C ALA A 199 -11.21 -4.58 10.89
N ASP A 200 -10.84 -5.36 9.87
CA ASP A 200 -11.31 -6.75 9.72
C ASP A 200 -10.96 -7.56 10.98
N LYS A 201 -11.83 -8.49 11.38
CA LYS A 201 -11.66 -9.25 12.64
C LYS A 201 -10.36 -10.05 12.72
N ASP A 202 -9.85 -10.53 11.60
CA ASP A 202 -8.60 -11.28 11.51
C ASP A 202 -7.35 -10.37 11.58
N VAL A 203 -7.47 -9.10 11.19
CA VAL A 203 -6.38 -8.12 11.26
C VAL A 203 -6.43 -7.36 12.58
N ASN A 204 -7.60 -6.83 12.93
CA ASN A 204 -7.91 -6.15 14.18
C ASN A 204 -6.86 -5.09 14.55
N TYR A 205 -6.44 -4.30 13.56
CA TYR A 205 -5.40 -3.26 13.63
C TYR A 205 -4.04 -3.75 14.15
N SER A 206 -3.73 -5.04 14.01
CA SER A 206 -2.41 -5.59 14.32
C SER A 206 -1.34 -5.22 13.28
N GLU A 207 -1.75 -4.75 12.12
CA GLU A 207 -0.92 -4.17 11.06
C GLU A 207 -1.77 -3.23 10.21
N GLY A 208 -1.09 -2.39 9.43
CA GLY A 208 -1.65 -1.50 8.44
C GLY A 208 -2.06 -2.23 7.16
N ALA A 209 -2.65 -1.48 6.24
CA ALA A 209 -3.16 -2.02 4.99
C ALA A 209 -2.93 -1.04 3.84
N ILE A 210 -2.82 -1.61 2.64
CA ILE A 210 -2.67 -0.88 1.40
C ILE A 210 -3.72 -1.37 0.42
N ASP A 211 -4.45 -0.43 -0.16
CA ASP A 211 -5.27 -0.66 -1.35
C ASP A 211 -4.65 0.08 -2.53
N PHE A 212 -4.83 -0.46 -3.73
CA PHE A 212 -4.30 0.17 -4.93
C PHE A 212 -5.24 0.02 -6.13
N GLN A 213 -5.06 0.88 -7.12
CA GLN A 213 -5.69 0.73 -8.42
C GLN A 213 -4.77 1.23 -9.52
N VAL A 214 -4.57 0.39 -10.54
CA VAL A 214 -4.05 0.83 -11.83
C VAL A 214 -5.24 1.26 -12.68
N ILE A 215 -5.24 2.52 -13.13
CA ILE A 215 -6.26 3.06 -14.00
C ILE A 215 -5.81 2.85 -15.45
N THR A 216 -6.49 1.93 -16.12
CA THR A 216 -6.33 1.65 -17.54
C THR A 216 -7.55 2.18 -18.30
N GLY A 217 -7.34 2.93 -19.38
CA GLY A 217 -8.43 3.46 -20.21
C GLY A 217 -9.07 4.71 -19.61
N SER A 218 -10.40 4.82 -19.73
CA SER A 218 -11.17 6.04 -19.42
C SER A 218 -12.01 5.96 -18.14
N ALA A 219 -11.75 4.99 -17.26
CA ALA A 219 -12.45 4.89 -15.98
C ALA A 219 -12.10 6.11 -15.10
N VAL A 220 -13.11 6.91 -14.74
CA VAL A 220 -12.96 8.11 -13.92
C VAL A 220 -13.34 7.88 -12.46
N ASP A 221 -13.82 6.69 -12.12
CA ASP A 221 -14.22 6.30 -10.78
C ASP A 221 -13.78 4.87 -10.44
N LEU A 222 -13.72 4.57 -9.15
CA LEU A 222 -13.20 3.30 -8.65
C LEU A 222 -14.14 2.12 -8.95
N GLU A 223 -15.46 2.34 -9.01
CA GLU A 223 -16.43 1.29 -9.29
C GLU A 223 -16.25 0.79 -10.72
N THR A 224 -16.20 1.70 -11.69
CA THR A 224 -15.91 1.41 -13.09
C THR A 224 -14.54 0.75 -13.26
N ALA A 225 -13.52 1.23 -12.54
CA ALA A 225 -12.17 0.66 -12.59
C ALA A 225 -12.10 -0.78 -12.06
N ARG A 226 -13.02 -1.19 -11.18
CA ARG A 226 -13.05 -2.54 -10.57
C ARG A 226 -14.11 -3.48 -11.15
N ALA A 227 -15.16 -2.95 -11.79
CA ALA A 227 -16.31 -3.71 -12.25
C ALA A 227 -15.99 -4.90 -13.16
N ALA A 228 -14.84 -4.86 -13.85
CA ALA A 228 -14.47 -5.84 -14.85
C ALA A 228 -13.57 -6.98 -14.34
N VAL A 229 -12.95 -6.88 -13.16
CA VAL A 229 -11.81 -7.74 -12.83
C VAL A 229 -11.85 -8.26 -11.38
N PRO A 230 -11.85 -9.60 -11.16
CA PRO A 230 -11.74 -10.15 -9.82
C PRO A 230 -10.35 -9.83 -9.24
N HIS A 231 -10.33 -9.12 -8.12
CA HIS A 231 -9.10 -8.71 -7.44
C HIS A 231 -9.09 -9.21 -6.00
N ASN A 232 -7.93 -9.16 -5.34
CA ASN A 232 -7.76 -9.55 -3.94
C ASN A 232 -7.53 -8.34 -3.01
N ARG A 233 -7.50 -7.13 -3.58
CA ARG A 233 -7.39 -5.85 -2.86
C ARG A 233 -8.62 -5.58 -1.98
N PRO A 234 -8.47 -4.89 -0.84
CA PRO A 234 -7.23 -4.38 -0.23
C PRO A 234 -6.36 -5.49 0.41
N TYR A 235 -5.08 -5.20 0.65
CA TYR A 235 -4.13 -6.12 1.29
C TYR A 235 -3.68 -5.59 2.65
N ARG A 236 -3.50 -6.49 3.64
CA ARG A 236 -2.72 -6.15 4.84
C ARG A 236 -1.23 -6.02 4.46
N LEU A 237 -0.46 -5.24 5.21
CA LEU A 237 0.94 -4.91 4.88
C LEU A 237 1.80 -6.15 4.60
N SER A 238 1.69 -7.18 5.44
CA SER A 238 2.43 -8.44 5.32
C SER A 238 2.09 -9.22 4.05
N GLU A 239 0.83 -9.23 3.62
CA GLU A 239 0.38 -9.85 2.37
C GLU A 239 0.79 -9.05 1.16
N PHE A 240 0.74 -7.72 1.25
CA PHE A 240 1.14 -6.85 0.16
C PHE A 240 2.65 -6.95 -0.11
N LYS A 241 3.47 -6.99 0.95
CA LYS A 241 4.90 -7.30 0.85
C LYS A 241 5.16 -8.67 0.22
N LYS A 242 4.32 -9.67 0.53
CA LYS A 242 4.40 -10.99 -0.10
C LYS A 242 4.10 -10.92 -1.60
N LEU A 243 3.06 -10.18 -2.01
CA LEU A 243 2.71 -9.95 -3.41
C LEU A 243 3.89 -9.32 -4.17
N ILE A 244 4.46 -8.25 -3.63
CA ILE A 244 5.63 -7.56 -4.20
C ILE A 244 6.81 -8.51 -4.33
N GLY A 245 7.12 -9.29 -3.29
CA GLY A 245 8.20 -10.27 -3.34
C GLY A 245 7.97 -11.37 -4.38
N PHE A 246 6.71 -11.69 -4.72
CA PHE A 246 6.42 -12.55 -5.88
C PHE A 246 6.65 -11.81 -7.20
N ILE A 247 6.18 -10.58 -7.35
CA ILE A 247 6.42 -9.79 -8.58
C ILE A 247 7.93 -9.70 -8.88
N GLU A 248 8.74 -9.36 -7.87
CA GLU A 248 10.20 -9.32 -7.99
C GLU A 248 10.78 -10.66 -8.45
N LYS A 249 10.33 -11.78 -7.88
CA LYS A 249 10.74 -13.13 -8.30
C LYS A 249 10.32 -13.46 -9.73
N PHE A 250 9.15 -13.01 -10.18
CA PHE A 250 8.70 -13.21 -11.56
C PHE A 250 9.54 -12.42 -12.57
N HIS A 251 10.18 -11.32 -12.17
CA HIS A 251 11.13 -10.58 -13.00
C HIS A 251 12.53 -11.19 -13.07
N GLN A 252 12.86 -12.12 -12.16
CA GLN A 252 14.21 -12.69 -12.14
C GLN A 252 14.51 -13.44 -13.44
N LYS A 253 15.71 -13.19 -13.99
CA LYS A 253 16.13 -13.70 -15.31
C LYS A 253 16.17 -15.23 -15.37
N ASP A 254 16.44 -15.91 -14.26
CA ASP A 254 16.47 -17.37 -14.12
C ASP A 254 15.06 -17.98 -14.13
N VAL A 255 14.06 -17.23 -13.69
CA VAL A 255 12.64 -17.63 -13.77
C VAL A 255 12.13 -17.48 -15.20
N HIS A 256 12.41 -16.35 -15.85
CA HIS A 256 11.97 -16.00 -17.20
C HIS A 256 10.48 -16.31 -17.43
N PHE A 257 9.60 -15.63 -16.69
CA PHE A 257 8.17 -15.83 -16.81
C PHE A 257 7.63 -15.21 -18.12
N PRO A 258 7.07 -15.99 -19.07
CA PRO A 258 6.66 -15.42 -20.35
C PRO A 258 5.39 -14.55 -20.21
N LYS A 259 5.44 -13.31 -20.69
CA LYS A 259 4.28 -12.38 -20.70
C LYS A 259 3.03 -13.01 -21.35
N THR A 260 3.20 -13.83 -22.38
CA THR A 260 2.07 -14.54 -23.01
C THR A 260 1.38 -15.53 -22.07
N GLN A 261 2.13 -16.24 -21.21
CA GLN A 261 1.54 -17.14 -20.23
C GLN A 261 0.89 -16.37 -19.08
N MET A 262 1.47 -15.22 -18.71
CA MET A 262 0.89 -14.32 -17.71
C MET A 262 -0.47 -13.79 -18.19
N GLN A 263 -0.54 -13.29 -19.43
CA GLN A 263 -1.79 -12.83 -20.03
C GLN A 263 -2.83 -13.95 -20.11
N MET A 264 -2.46 -15.16 -20.52
CA MET A 264 -3.40 -16.30 -20.56
C MET A 264 -4.03 -16.62 -19.20
N ILE A 265 -3.27 -16.49 -18.11
CA ILE A 265 -3.79 -16.72 -16.75
C ILE A 265 -4.65 -15.53 -16.31
N TYR A 266 -4.25 -14.30 -16.62
CA TYR A 266 -5.05 -13.10 -16.38
C TYR A 266 -6.42 -13.19 -17.07
N ASP A 267 -6.45 -13.54 -18.36
CA ASP A 267 -7.69 -13.71 -19.12
C ASP A 267 -8.56 -14.82 -18.51
N ALA A 268 -7.94 -15.89 -17.99
CA ALA A 268 -8.67 -16.98 -17.34
C ALA A 268 -9.41 -16.54 -16.07
N CYS A 269 -8.92 -15.54 -15.33
CA CYS A 269 -9.61 -14.98 -14.17
C CYS A 269 -10.99 -14.40 -14.52
N HIS A 270 -11.19 -13.97 -15.76
CA HIS A 270 -12.43 -13.36 -16.25
C HIS A 270 -13.49 -14.39 -16.68
N PHE A 271 -13.15 -15.69 -16.73
CA PHE A 271 -14.12 -16.69 -17.17
C PHE A 271 -15.14 -16.98 -16.07
N PRO A 272 -16.45 -16.97 -16.38
CA PRO A 272 -17.48 -17.31 -15.39
C PRO A 272 -17.47 -18.79 -15.00
N ASN A 273 -16.92 -19.66 -15.86
CA ASN A 273 -16.86 -21.10 -15.64
C ASN A 273 -15.55 -21.51 -14.95
N ILE A 274 -15.67 -22.05 -13.74
CA ILE A 274 -14.53 -22.44 -12.90
C ILE A 274 -13.64 -23.47 -13.59
N SER A 275 -14.23 -24.53 -14.15
CA SER A 275 -13.48 -25.60 -14.81
C SER A 275 -12.70 -25.09 -16.02
N ARG A 276 -13.30 -24.19 -16.81
CA ARG A 276 -12.64 -23.59 -17.97
C ARG A 276 -11.42 -22.77 -17.55
N ALA A 277 -11.54 -21.91 -16.55
CA ALA A 277 -10.41 -21.12 -16.07
C ALA A 277 -9.30 -22.02 -15.52
N THR A 278 -9.65 -23.02 -14.70
CA THR A 278 -8.68 -23.98 -14.16
C THR A 278 -7.94 -24.72 -15.26
N LEU A 279 -8.63 -25.19 -16.30
CA LEU A 279 -7.98 -25.87 -17.42
C LEU A 279 -7.05 -24.94 -18.21
N VAL A 280 -7.42 -23.67 -18.41
CA VAL A 280 -6.56 -22.69 -19.09
C VAL A 280 -5.32 -22.35 -18.25
N THR A 281 -5.49 -22.16 -16.94
CA THR A 281 -4.36 -21.94 -16.02
C THR A 281 -3.44 -23.16 -15.97
N LEU A 282 -3.98 -24.38 -15.95
CA LEU A 282 -3.19 -25.61 -16.03
C LEU A 282 -2.46 -25.77 -17.36
N HIS A 283 -3.11 -25.41 -18.46
CA HIS A 283 -2.49 -25.38 -19.78
C HIS A 283 -1.30 -24.39 -19.81
N ALA A 284 -1.47 -23.18 -19.26
CA ALA A 284 -0.39 -22.20 -19.16
C ALA A 284 0.77 -22.73 -18.29
N LEU A 285 0.44 -23.29 -17.12
CA LEU A 285 1.39 -23.92 -16.20
C LEU A 285 2.22 -25.03 -16.86
N GLY A 286 1.60 -25.82 -17.73
CA GLY A 286 2.25 -26.91 -18.49
C GLY A 286 3.32 -26.42 -19.47
N ARG A 287 3.21 -25.17 -19.95
CA ARG A 287 4.15 -24.56 -20.91
C ARG A 287 5.29 -23.81 -20.24
N LEU A 288 5.23 -23.61 -18.92
CA LEU A 288 6.30 -22.99 -18.14
C LEU A 288 7.47 -23.95 -17.93
N LYS A 289 8.70 -23.40 -17.91
CA LYS A 289 9.90 -24.09 -17.44
C LYS A 289 9.80 -24.39 -15.95
N ARG A 290 10.60 -25.35 -15.46
CA ARG A 290 10.53 -25.83 -14.06
C ARG A 290 10.62 -24.70 -13.01
N PRO A 291 11.51 -23.70 -13.10
CA PRO A 291 11.57 -22.60 -12.12
C PRO A 291 10.28 -21.78 -12.07
N ALA A 292 9.83 -21.23 -13.21
CA ALA A 292 8.58 -20.48 -13.31
C ALA A 292 7.35 -21.29 -12.90
N ARG A 293 7.30 -22.58 -13.27
CA ARG A 293 6.22 -23.48 -12.86
C ARG A 293 6.17 -23.65 -11.35
N LYS A 294 7.32 -23.84 -10.70
CA LYS A 294 7.40 -23.99 -9.24
C LYS A 294 6.94 -22.70 -8.55
N LEU A 295 7.46 -21.56 -9.01
CA LEU A 295 7.12 -20.25 -8.47
C LEU A 295 5.62 -19.95 -8.60
N LEU A 296 5.00 -20.26 -9.74
CA LEU A 296 3.56 -20.07 -9.93
C LEU A 296 2.71 -20.92 -8.98
N LYS A 297 3.12 -22.17 -8.73
CA LYS A 297 2.46 -23.03 -7.73
C LYS A 297 2.60 -22.44 -6.33
N GLU A 298 3.82 -22.04 -5.95
CA GLU A 298 4.09 -21.38 -4.66
C GLU A 298 3.25 -20.10 -4.50
N PHE A 299 3.11 -19.29 -5.55
CA PHE A 299 2.26 -18.11 -5.57
C PHE A 299 0.82 -18.45 -5.23
N PHE A 300 0.20 -19.35 -5.98
CA PHE A 300 -1.21 -19.67 -5.74
C PHE A 300 -1.42 -20.30 -4.36
N THR A 301 -0.55 -21.22 -3.93
CA THR A 301 -0.62 -21.80 -2.57
C THR A 301 -0.50 -20.74 -1.48
N SER A 302 0.27 -19.66 -1.71
CA SER A 302 0.49 -18.60 -0.71
C SER A 302 -0.69 -17.66 -0.51
N PHE A 303 -1.61 -17.59 -1.48
CA PHE A 303 -2.79 -16.73 -1.46
C PHE A 303 -4.12 -17.50 -1.44
N SER A 304 -4.09 -18.83 -1.56
CA SER A 304 -5.28 -19.67 -1.40
C SER A 304 -5.55 -19.98 0.10
N PRO A 305 -6.82 -20.09 0.50
CA PRO A 305 -7.23 -20.57 1.82
C PRO A 305 -6.64 -21.96 2.15
N PRO A 306 -6.39 -22.26 3.44
CA PRO A 306 -5.86 -23.56 3.86
C PRO A 306 -6.76 -24.76 3.50
N ASP A 307 -8.06 -24.53 3.39
CA ASP A 307 -9.13 -25.50 3.14
C ASP A 307 -9.49 -25.68 1.65
N TYR A 308 -8.65 -25.20 0.73
CA TYR A 308 -8.81 -25.43 -0.71
C TYR A 308 -8.60 -26.92 -1.07
N GLU A 309 -9.63 -27.75 -0.87
CA GLU A 309 -9.61 -29.20 -1.15
C GLU A 309 -9.41 -29.54 -2.65
N TYR A 310 -9.68 -28.58 -3.55
CA TYR A 310 -9.59 -28.75 -4.99
C TYR A 310 -8.76 -27.63 -5.63
N LEU A 311 -7.98 -27.98 -6.67
CA LEU A 311 -7.21 -27.00 -7.44
C LEU A 311 -8.16 -26.04 -8.18
N ARG A 312 -8.35 -24.84 -7.63
CA ARG A 312 -9.30 -23.82 -8.12
C ARG A 312 -8.60 -22.57 -8.69
N TRP A 313 -7.37 -22.73 -9.15
CA TRP A 313 -6.64 -21.67 -9.85
C TRP A 313 -7.40 -21.25 -11.11
N PRO A 314 -7.36 -19.97 -11.50
CA PRO A 314 -6.47 -18.92 -11.00
C PRO A 314 -7.03 -18.12 -9.80
N TRP A 315 -8.20 -18.45 -9.27
CA TRP A 315 -8.79 -17.72 -8.15
C TRP A 315 -8.19 -18.10 -6.81
N THR A 316 -7.94 -17.07 -6.01
CA THR A 316 -7.51 -17.18 -4.61
C THR A 316 -8.70 -17.39 -3.68
N TYR A 317 -9.89 -16.94 -4.08
CA TYR A 317 -11.14 -17.25 -3.39
C TYR A 317 -12.28 -17.35 -4.39
N ILE A 318 -13.16 -18.33 -4.21
CA ILE A 318 -14.38 -18.49 -5.01
C ILE A 318 -15.58 -18.30 -4.09
N ALA A 319 -16.45 -17.35 -4.45
CA ALA A 319 -17.63 -17.04 -3.67
C ALA A 319 -18.69 -18.15 -3.76
N ASN A 320 -19.33 -18.45 -2.63
CA ASN A 320 -20.36 -19.49 -2.52
C ASN A 320 -21.80 -18.97 -2.77
N GLY A 321 -21.97 -17.87 -3.53
CA GLY A 321 -23.30 -17.42 -4.00
C GLY A 321 -24.05 -16.42 -3.10
N ASN A 322 -23.45 -15.91 -2.02
CA ASN A 322 -24.10 -14.93 -1.11
C ASN A 322 -23.73 -13.46 -1.41
N GLY A 323 -23.60 -13.11 -2.69
CA GLY A 323 -23.22 -11.75 -3.12
C GLY A 323 -21.73 -11.40 -2.98
N ASP A 324 -20.90 -12.35 -2.53
CA ASP A 324 -19.44 -12.23 -2.52
C ASP A 324 -18.89 -12.46 -3.95
N GLN A 325 -17.76 -11.85 -4.27
CA GLN A 325 -17.13 -11.97 -5.59
C GLN A 325 -15.90 -12.88 -5.52
N ASN A 326 -15.58 -13.52 -6.64
CA ASN A 326 -14.33 -14.26 -6.76
C ASN A 326 -13.14 -13.29 -6.61
N ARG A 327 -12.07 -13.74 -5.97
CA ARG A 327 -10.84 -12.97 -5.80
C ARG A 327 -9.69 -13.66 -6.50
N ALA A 328 -8.78 -12.87 -7.08
CA ALA A 328 -7.61 -13.40 -7.74
C ALA A 328 -6.40 -12.49 -7.51
N ALA A 329 -5.52 -12.87 -6.57
CA ALA A 329 -4.27 -12.14 -6.37
C ALA A 329 -3.37 -12.13 -7.62
N PHE A 330 -3.57 -13.08 -8.55
CA PHE A 330 -2.82 -13.09 -9.80
C PHE A 330 -3.14 -11.88 -10.68
N VAL A 331 -4.38 -11.39 -10.67
CA VAL A 331 -4.74 -10.13 -11.35
C VAL A 331 -3.89 -8.99 -10.80
N ASP A 332 -3.83 -8.90 -9.47
CA ASP A 332 -3.07 -7.85 -8.77
C ASP A 332 -1.56 -7.91 -9.06
N LEU A 333 -1.02 -9.13 -9.22
CA LEU A 333 0.36 -9.34 -9.67
C LEU A 333 0.57 -8.80 -11.09
N VAL A 334 -0.36 -9.06 -12.01
CA VAL A 334 -0.25 -8.61 -13.41
C VAL A 334 -0.38 -7.09 -13.52
N ASP A 335 -1.36 -6.51 -12.83
CA ASP A 335 -1.58 -5.05 -12.84
C ASP A 335 -0.34 -4.30 -12.33
N LEU A 336 0.34 -4.83 -11.30
CA LEU A 336 1.55 -4.23 -10.75
C LEU A 336 2.84 -4.65 -11.46
N TYR A 337 2.78 -5.58 -12.42
CA TYR A 337 3.98 -6.21 -12.98
C TYR A 337 4.93 -5.18 -13.59
N ASP A 338 4.44 -4.27 -14.43
CA ASP A 338 5.32 -3.29 -15.08
C ASP A 338 5.73 -2.12 -14.16
N PHE A 339 5.13 -1.98 -12.97
CA PHE A 339 5.37 -0.89 -12.01
C PHE A 339 6.26 -1.30 -10.83
N VAL A 340 6.34 -2.58 -10.54
CA VAL A 340 7.21 -3.12 -9.50
C VAL A 340 8.38 -3.80 -10.22
N SER A 341 9.61 -3.30 -10.09
CA SER A 341 10.90 -3.86 -10.61
C SER A 341 11.53 -3.21 -11.86
N ASN A 342 11.16 -1.98 -12.23
CA ASN A 342 11.78 -1.27 -13.36
C ASN A 342 12.86 -0.23 -13.02
N LEU A 343 13.32 -0.14 -11.76
CA LEU A 343 14.50 0.66 -11.47
C LEU A 343 15.72 -0.17 -11.89
N LYS A 344 16.28 0.17 -13.05
CA LYS A 344 17.69 -0.11 -13.34
C LYS A 344 18.48 0.29 -12.10
N GLU A 345 19.15 -0.68 -11.47
CA GLU A 345 20.20 -0.39 -10.49
C GLU A 345 21.24 0.56 -11.07
#